data_AF-A0A9W4J0U8-F1
#
_entry.id   AF-A0A9W4J0U8-F1
#
_cell.length_a   1.000
_cell.length_b   1.000
_cell.length_c   1.000
_cell.angle_alpha   90.00
_cell.angle_beta   90.00
_cell.angle_gamma   90.00
#
_symmetry.space_group_name_H-M   'P 1'
#
loop_
_entity.id
_entity.type
_entity.pdbx_description
1 polymer ?
#
loop_
_entity_poly.entity_id
_entity_poly.type
_entity_poly.pdbx_seq_one_letter_code
_entity_poly.pdbx_strand_id
1 'polypeptide(L)'
;MNRHLEFAKNQKRSPDWGLIRILPERLRHGEDACKQNKAFVYNAYIQRDIQLHNPFPIDGGEGVCKSGRTSQHTEGYINHVKQVNITHVYDPQCPGPGRPVPTWEHAATSHNKVHFADEGDSGSFIYDWVGDVLGLVIGGSPYGSVTFTPMVDVLSDIKKVTGAEKVEIAYSLF
;
A
#
# COMPACT_ATOMS: atom_id res chain seq x y z
N MET A 1 35.37 0.81 -14.21
CA MET A 1 34.59 1.25 -13.02
C MET A 1 33.12 1.29 -13.43
N ASN A 2 32.38 0.18 -13.30
CA ASN A 2 30.95 0.11 -13.66
C ASN A 2 30.22 -1.13 -13.07
N ARG A 3 30.68 -1.66 -11.92
CA ARG A 3 30.02 -2.81 -11.26
C ARG A 3 28.87 -2.44 -10.31
N HIS A 4 28.80 -1.19 -9.85
CA HIS A 4 27.79 -0.77 -8.88
C HIS A 4 26.41 -0.50 -9.50
N LEU A 5 26.34 -0.18 -10.79
CA LEU A 5 25.06 0.07 -11.48
C LEU A 5 24.36 -1.21 -11.95
N GLU A 6 25.09 -2.30 -12.20
CA GLU A 6 24.48 -3.59 -12.56
C GLU A 6 23.91 -4.36 -11.34
N PHE A 7 24.50 -4.18 -10.15
CA PHE A 7 24.01 -4.83 -8.93
C PHE A 7 22.59 -4.41 -8.52
N ALA A 8 22.19 -3.19 -8.86
CA ALA A 8 20.86 -2.66 -8.55
C ALA A 8 19.73 -3.27 -9.40
N LYS A 9 20.05 -3.87 -10.56
CA LYS A 9 19.03 -4.42 -11.48
C LYS A 9 18.56 -5.84 -11.12
N ASN A 10 19.34 -6.58 -10.31
CA ASN A 10 19.08 -7.99 -9.97
C ASN A 10 18.74 -8.23 -8.49
N GLN A 11 18.47 -7.19 -7.70
CA GLN A 11 17.99 -7.41 -6.34
C GLN A 11 16.54 -7.91 -6.36
N LYS A 12 16.37 -9.17 -5.95
CA LYS A 12 15.09 -9.79 -5.62
C LYS A 12 14.39 -8.90 -4.59
N ARG A 13 13.44 -8.09 -5.05
CA ARG A 13 12.55 -7.29 -4.20
C ARG A 13 11.72 -8.27 -3.39
N SER A 14 11.62 -8.04 -2.08
CA SER A 14 10.67 -8.75 -1.23
C SER A 14 9.59 -7.75 -0.86
N PRO A 15 8.56 -7.58 -1.69
CA PRO A 15 7.48 -6.66 -1.37
C PRO A 15 6.65 -7.23 -0.21
N ASP A 16 6.20 -6.35 0.67
CA ASP A 16 5.47 -6.70 1.89
C ASP A 16 3.96 -6.63 1.63
N TRP A 17 3.44 -7.69 0.99
CA TRP A 17 2.02 -7.88 0.73
C TRP A 17 1.62 -9.34 0.99
N GLY A 18 0.33 -9.55 1.28
CA GLY A 18 -0.27 -10.86 1.40
C GLY A 18 -1.66 -10.88 0.76
N LEU A 19 -2.03 -12.02 0.14
CA LEU A 19 -3.37 -12.24 -0.36
C LEU A 19 -4.18 -13.04 0.65
N ILE A 20 -5.39 -12.59 0.91
CA ILE A 20 -6.36 -13.31 1.74
C ILE A 20 -7.49 -13.77 0.83
N ARG A 21 -7.74 -15.08 0.82
CA ARG A 21 -8.92 -15.64 0.17
C ARG A 21 -10.15 -15.25 0.98
N ILE A 22 -11.02 -14.42 0.39
CA ILE A 22 -12.31 -14.10 1.00
C ILE A 22 -13.27 -15.27 0.76
N LEU A 23 -13.87 -15.75 1.85
CA LEU A 23 -14.90 -16.79 1.78
C LEU A 23 -16.18 -16.19 1.18
N PRO A 24 -16.91 -16.90 0.31
CA PRO A 24 -18.13 -16.38 -0.33
C PRO A 24 -19.16 -15.82 0.66
N GLU A 25 -19.26 -16.41 1.85
CA GLU A 25 -20.19 -16.00 2.91
C GLU A 25 -19.78 -14.68 3.59
N ARG A 26 -18.53 -14.25 3.42
CA ARG A 26 -18.01 -12.96 3.90
C ARG A 26 -18.14 -11.85 2.86
N LEU A 27 -18.44 -12.20 1.61
CA LEU A 27 -18.87 -11.22 0.63
C LEU A 27 -20.30 -10.79 1.03
N ARG A 28 -20.56 -9.49 1.07
CA ARG A 28 -21.92 -8.98 1.38
C ARG A 28 -22.95 -9.70 0.49
N HIS A 29 -24.08 -10.15 1.04
CA HIS A 29 -25.09 -10.81 0.20
C HIS A 29 -25.65 -9.85 -0.86
N GLY A 30 -25.52 -10.19 -2.14
CA GLY A 30 -26.04 -9.45 -3.29
C GLY A 30 -25.07 -9.45 -4.48
N GLU A 31 -25.58 -9.24 -5.69
CA GLU A 31 -24.78 -9.17 -6.94
C GLU A 31 -23.70 -8.05 -6.92
N ASP A 32 -23.70 -7.18 -5.90
CA ASP A 32 -22.85 -6.00 -5.77
C ASP A 32 -21.72 -6.14 -4.74
N ALA A 33 -21.59 -7.29 -4.08
CA ALA A 33 -20.62 -7.53 -3.01
C ALA A 33 -19.16 -7.28 -3.41
N CYS A 34 -18.80 -7.70 -4.63
CA CYS A 34 -17.48 -7.50 -5.21
C CYS A 34 -17.38 -6.18 -6.01
N LYS A 35 -18.50 -5.47 -6.19
CA LYS A 35 -18.58 -4.29 -7.06
C LYS A 35 -18.35 -2.98 -6.30
N GLN A 36 -18.16 -3.00 -4.98
CA GLN A 36 -18.11 -1.79 -4.16
C GLN A 36 -16.98 -1.83 -3.13
N ASN A 37 -15.72 -2.05 -3.55
CA ASN A 37 -14.60 -1.81 -2.64
C ASN A 37 -14.57 -0.33 -2.27
N LYS A 38 -14.99 -0.02 -1.05
CA LYS A 38 -15.09 1.35 -0.55
C LYS A 38 -14.12 1.54 0.59
N ALA A 39 -13.65 2.77 0.73
CA ALA A 39 -12.95 3.16 1.94
C ALA A 39 -13.85 2.91 3.17
N PHE A 40 -13.29 2.36 4.24
CA PHE A 40 -14.08 2.11 5.45
C PHE A 40 -14.44 3.43 6.11
N VAL A 41 -15.74 3.68 6.30
CA VAL A 41 -16.25 4.92 6.89
C VAL A 41 -16.27 4.82 8.40
N TYR A 42 -15.35 5.49 9.08
CA TYR A 42 -15.34 5.61 10.55
C TYR A 42 -16.20 6.76 11.06
N ASN A 43 -16.29 7.85 10.29
CA ASN A 43 -17.10 9.01 10.61
C ASN A 43 -17.71 9.59 9.33
N ALA A 44 -19.01 9.39 9.14
CA ALA A 44 -19.74 9.83 7.94
C ALA A 44 -19.81 11.37 7.77
N TYR A 45 -19.52 12.15 8.80
CA TYR A 45 -19.47 13.62 8.70
C TYR A 45 -18.18 14.12 8.07
N ILE A 46 -17.10 13.34 8.16
CA ILE A 46 -15.76 13.73 7.69
C ILE A 46 -15.44 13.00 6.39
N GLN A 47 -15.84 11.73 6.29
CA GLN A 47 -15.45 10.84 5.20
C GLN A 47 -16.58 10.69 4.18
N ARG A 48 -16.28 10.99 2.91
CA ARG A 48 -17.16 10.71 1.78
C ARG A 48 -17.21 9.20 1.50
N ASP A 49 -18.30 8.73 0.91
CA ASP A 49 -18.40 7.37 0.39
C ASP A 49 -17.49 7.24 -0.85
N ILE A 50 -16.22 6.92 -0.63
CA ILE A 50 -15.18 6.85 -1.66
C ILE A 50 -15.11 5.42 -2.19
N GLN A 51 -15.44 5.27 -3.47
CA GLN A 51 -15.20 4.05 -4.23
C GLN A 51 -13.72 3.95 -4.57
N LEU A 52 -13.10 2.81 -4.28
CA LEU A 52 -11.70 2.57 -4.59
C LEU A 52 -11.56 2.08 -6.02
N HIS A 53 -10.58 2.62 -6.72
CA HIS A 53 -10.30 2.38 -8.14
C HIS A 53 -8.90 1.80 -8.34
N ASN A 54 -8.62 1.35 -9.56
CA ASN A 54 -7.29 0.90 -9.95
C ASN A 54 -6.25 2.02 -9.78
N PRO A 55 -4.98 1.66 -9.55
CA PRO A 55 -3.94 2.65 -9.30
C PRO A 55 -3.73 3.58 -10.49
N PHE A 56 -3.56 4.87 -10.18
CA PHE A 56 -3.03 5.88 -11.09
C PHE A 56 -1.57 6.19 -10.73
N PRO A 57 -0.71 6.57 -11.70
CA PRO A 57 0.64 7.02 -11.40
C PRO A 57 0.66 8.15 -10.37
N ILE A 58 1.60 8.08 -9.42
CA ILE A 58 1.82 9.12 -8.42
C ILE A 58 2.60 10.26 -9.09
N ASP A 59 1.97 11.42 -9.26
CA ASP A 59 2.56 12.67 -9.75
C ASP A 59 2.98 13.61 -8.59
N GLY A 60 2.87 13.17 -7.34
CA GLY A 60 3.34 13.82 -6.13
C GLY A 60 2.73 15.21 -5.80
N GLY A 61 2.79 15.57 -4.51
CA GLY A 61 2.05 16.72 -3.98
C GLY A 61 0.54 16.49 -3.89
N GLU A 62 0.05 15.28 -4.20
CA GLU A 62 -1.36 14.96 -4.05
C GLU A 62 -1.73 14.87 -2.58
N GLY A 63 -2.90 15.42 -2.28
CA GLY A 63 -3.56 15.10 -1.03
C GLY A 63 -4.01 13.65 -1.06
N VAL A 64 -3.68 12.92 -0.02
CA VAL A 64 -3.95 11.50 0.14
C VAL A 64 -4.71 11.23 1.41
N CYS A 65 -5.48 10.16 1.37
CA CYS A 65 -6.28 9.63 2.44
C CYS A 65 -5.86 8.20 2.76
N LYS A 66 -6.17 7.75 3.98
CA LYS A 66 -6.27 6.33 4.28
C LYS A 66 -7.42 6.06 5.25
N SER A 67 -7.82 4.80 5.33
CA SER A 67 -8.72 4.29 6.38
C SER A 67 -8.08 3.08 7.06
N GLY A 68 -7.59 3.27 8.28
CA GLY A 68 -6.96 2.22 9.10
C GLY A 68 -7.74 1.92 10.38
N ARG A 69 -7.50 0.77 11.01
CA ARG A 69 -8.23 0.35 12.21
C ARG A 69 -7.95 1.25 13.41
N THR A 70 -6.71 1.71 13.56
CA THR A 70 -6.23 2.43 14.75
C THR A 70 -6.41 3.92 14.58
N SER A 71 -5.79 4.53 13.56
CA SER A 71 -5.89 5.98 13.34
C SER A 71 -7.16 6.38 12.58
N GLN A 72 -8.02 5.43 12.22
CA GLN A 72 -9.24 5.65 11.45
C GLN A 72 -8.95 6.33 10.10
N HIS A 73 -9.72 7.37 9.77
CA HIS A 73 -9.55 8.19 8.58
C HIS A 73 -8.50 9.28 8.85
N THR A 74 -7.48 9.34 7.99
CA THR A 74 -6.46 10.39 8.04
C THR A 74 -6.16 10.93 6.66
N GLU A 75 -5.77 12.20 6.64
CA GLU A 75 -5.51 12.98 5.43
C GLU A 75 -4.10 13.59 5.50
N GLY A 76 -3.45 13.69 4.35
CA GLY A 76 -2.03 13.99 4.27
C GLY A 76 -1.57 14.30 2.86
N TYR A 77 -0.25 14.39 2.69
CA TYR A 77 0.40 14.53 1.38
C TYR A 77 1.47 13.46 1.21
N ILE A 78 1.69 13.05 -0.04
CA ILE A 78 2.86 12.24 -0.39
C ILE A 78 4.10 13.15 -0.46
N ASN A 79 5.15 12.75 0.25
CA ASN A 79 6.47 13.33 0.10
C ASN A 79 7.18 12.64 -1.08
N HIS A 80 7.71 13.42 -2.03
CA HIS A 80 8.44 12.91 -3.20
C HIS A 80 9.78 12.24 -2.88
N VAL A 81 10.11 12.07 -1.60
CA VAL A 81 11.35 11.43 -1.18
C VAL A 81 11.15 9.92 -1.28
N LYS A 82 11.71 9.34 -2.34
CA LYS A 82 11.84 7.89 -2.46
C LYS A 82 12.79 7.40 -1.38
N GLN A 83 12.30 6.55 -0.48
CA GLN A 83 13.07 6.01 0.63
C GLN A 83 13.54 4.60 0.31
N VAL A 84 14.74 4.28 0.80
CA VAL A 84 15.25 2.90 0.82
C VAL A 84 15.19 2.42 2.26
N ASN A 85 14.35 1.43 2.52
CA ASN A 85 14.38 0.71 3.78
C ASN A 85 15.19 -0.57 3.62
N ILE A 86 16.00 -0.89 4.64
CA ILE A 86 16.82 -2.09 4.64
C ILE A 86 16.09 -3.13 5.49
N THR A 87 15.44 -4.09 4.84
CA THR A 87 14.83 -5.24 5.51
C THR A 87 15.84 -6.40 5.58
N HIS A 88 15.68 -7.28 6.57
CA HIS A 88 16.51 -8.48 6.70
C HIS A 88 15.69 -9.69 6.28
N VAL A 89 16.11 -10.36 5.20
CA VAL A 89 15.47 -11.59 4.75
C VAL A 89 16.18 -12.78 5.37
N TYR A 90 15.45 -13.62 6.09
CA TYR A 90 15.97 -14.87 6.61
C TYR A 90 16.31 -15.83 5.47
N ASP A 91 17.52 -16.37 5.49
CA ASP A 91 17.96 -17.41 4.56
C ASP A 91 18.03 -18.76 5.32
N PRO A 92 17.09 -19.69 5.07
CA PRO A 92 17.11 -21.00 5.72
C PRO A 92 18.38 -21.81 5.44
N GLN A 93 19.11 -21.47 4.37
CA GLN A 93 20.33 -22.15 3.94
C GLN A 93 21.60 -21.52 4.56
N CYS A 94 21.48 -20.33 5.15
CA CYS A 94 22.59 -19.62 5.79
C CYS A 94 22.14 -19.10 7.18
N PRO A 95 22.28 -19.89 8.25
CA PRO A 95 21.94 -19.46 9.60
C PRO A 95 22.85 -18.30 10.02
N GLY A 96 22.28 -17.09 10.06
CA GLY A 96 22.97 -15.86 10.39
C GLY A 96 21.99 -14.68 10.45
N PRO A 97 22.47 -13.46 10.79
CA PRO A 97 21.64 -12.27 10.64
C PRO A 97 21.19 -12.20 9.17
N GLY A 98 19.88 -12.07 8.95
CA GLY A 98 19.28 -12.14 7.61
C GLY A 98 19.97 -11.21 6.60
N ARG A 99 19.87 -11.53 5.31
CA ARG A 99 20.52 -10.70 4.28
C ARG A 99 19.81 -9.34 4.19
N PRO A 100 20.53 -8.21 4.24
CA PRO A 100 19.93 -6.90 4.00
C PRO A 100 19.44 -6.81 2.55
N VAL A 101 18.17 -6.47 2.37
CA VAL A 101 17.53 -6.25 1.07
C VAL A 101 16.91 -4.85 1.08
N PRO A 102 17.24 -3.98 0.12
CA PRO A 102 16.60 -2.69 0.01
C PRO A 102 15.18 -2.84 -0.54
N THR A 103 14.22 -2.21 0.13
CA THR A 103 12.86 -1.96 -0.35
C THR A 103 12.75 -0.49 -0.73
N TRP A 104 12.14 -0.22 -1.88
CA TRP A 104 11.91 1.14 -2.36
C TRP A 104 10.50 1.54 -1.99
N GLU A 105 10.37 2.58 -1.19
CA GLU A 105 9.11 2.96 -0.56
C GLU A 105 8.86 4.45 -0.74
N HIS A 106 7.58 4.80 -0.70
CA HIS A 106 7.13 6.19 -0.68
C HIS A 106 6.69 6.54 0.74
N ALA A 107 6.73 7.83 1.07
CA ALA A 107 6.31 8.31 2.37
C ALA A 107 5.13 9.27 2.25
N ALA A 108 4.19 9.19 3.18
CA ALA A 108 3.13 10.19 3.34
C ALA A 108 3.11 10.74 4.78
N THR A 109 2.67 11.98 4.92
CA THR A 109 2.60 12.70 6.20
C THR A 109 1.27 13.41 6.37
N SER A 110 0.78 13.53 7.61
CA SER A 110 -0.51 14.13 7.90
C SER A 110 -0.54 15.65 7.67
N HIS A 111 -1.71 16.18 7.35
CA HIS A 111 -2.00 17.62 7.33
C HIS A 111 -1.86 18.30 8.71
N ASN A 112 -2.20 17.61 9.81
CA ASN A 112 -2.59 18.28 11.07
C ASN A 112 -1.66 18.06 12.27
N LYS A 113 -0.35 17.87 12.06
CA LYS A 113 0.62 17.54 13.14
C LYS A 113 0.26 16.30 13.98
N VAL A 114 -0.70 15.48 13.53
CA VAL A 114 -1.04 14.16 14.07
C VAL A 114 -0.33 13.10 13.24
N HIS A 115 -0.14 11.91 13.80
CA HIS A 115 0.40 10.77 13.05
C HIS A 115 -0.51 10.45 11.85
N PHE A 116 0.08 10.28 10.66
CA PHE A 116 -0.71 9.86 9.50
C PHE A 116 -1.23 8.44 9.66
N ALA A 117 -0.46 7.55 10.29
CA ALA A 117 -0.80 6.16 10.58
C ALA A 117 -0.23 5.77 11.95
N ASP A 118 -0.90 4.84 12.63
CA ASP A 118 -0.45 4.25 13.90
C ASP A 118 -0.33 2.73 13.81
N GLU A 119 0.26 2.13 14.84
CA GLU A 119 0.37 0.68 14.97
C GLU A 119 -1.01 0.02 14.83
N GLY A 120 -1.12 -0.92 13.88
CA GLY A 120 -2.37 -1.58 13.53
C GLY A 120 -3.05 -1.07 12.27
N ASP A 121 -2.51 -0.03 11.61
CA ASP A 121 -2.96 0.45 10.30
C ASP A 121 -2.24 -0.20 9.11
N SER A 122 -1.23 -1.04 9.35
CA SER A 122 -0.54 -1.82 8.31
C SER A 122 -1.54 -2.62 7.47
N GLY A 123 -1.32 -2.64 6.16
CA GLY A 123 -2.22 -3.24 5.18
C GLY A 123 -3.39 -2.35 4.73
N SER A 124 -3.55 -1.15 5.30
CA SER A 124 -4.49 -0.17 4.76
C SER A 124 -4.02 0.38 3.40
N PHE A 125 -4.97 0.74 2.55
CA PHE A 125 -4.67 1.45 1.31
C PHE A 125 -4.46 2.93 1.55
N ILE A 126 -3.52 3.50 0.81
CA ILE A 126 -3.42 4.94 0.56
C ILE A 126 -4.09 5.21 -0.77
N TYR A 127 -4.98 6.19 -0.80
CA TYR A 127 -5.76 6.57 -1.97
C TYR A 127 -5.93 8.09 -2.01
N ASP A 128 -6.22 8.65 -3.18
CA ASP A 128 -6.49 10.09 -3.31
C ASP A 128 -7.97 10.44 -3.02
N TRP A 129 -8.33 11.70 -3.19
CA TRP A 129 -9.70 12.17 -2.92
C TRP A 129 -10.75 11.66 -3.91
N VAL A 130 -10.33 11.14 -5.08
CA VAL A 130 -11.23 10.55 -6.08
C VAL A 130 -11.33 9.03 -5.94
N GLY A 131 -10.44 8.41 -5.16
CA GLY A 131 -10.45 6.99 -4.82
C GLY A 131 -9.43 6.16 -5.58
N ASP A 132 -8.53 6.77 -6.34
CA ASP A 132 -7.44 6.03 -7.00
C ASP A 132 -6.47 5.51 -5.95
N VAL A 133 -6.24 4.19 -5.95
CA VAL A 133 -5.41 3.55 -4.93
C VAL A 133 -3.94 3.72 -5.27
N LEU A 134 -3.22 4.50 -4.48
CA LEU A 134 -1.83 4.86 -4.73
C LEU A 134 -0.85 3.86 -4.10
N GLY A 135 -1.22 3.24 -2.98
CA GLY A 135 -0.29 2.38 -2.25
C GLY A 135 -0.88 1.51 -1.15
N LEU A 136 -0.02 0.63 -0.62
CA LEU A 136 -0.29 -0.23 0.52
C LEU A 136 0.62 0.17 1.69
N VAL A 137 0.04 0.51 2.84
CA VAL A 137 0.77 0.84 4.06
C VAL A 137 1.51 -0.39 4.59
N ILE A 138 2.81 -0.24 4.82
CA ILE A 138 3.68 -1.32 5.32
C ILE A 138 4.27 -0.98 6.69
N GLY A 139 4.51 0.29 6.97
CA GLY A 139 5.08 0.73 8.23
C GLY A 139 4.94 2.23 8.45
N GLY A 140 5.46 2.70 9.58
CA GLY A 140 5.45 4.11 9.94
C GLY A 140 6.70 4.48 10.73
N SER A 141 6.98 5.78 10.76
CA SER A 141 8.03 6.35 11.60
C SER A 141 7.45 6.87 12.91
N PRO A 142 8.24 6.88 14.00
CA PRO A 142 7.85 7.51 15.26
C PRO A 142 7.53 9.01 15.13
N TYR A 143 7.94 9.63 14.02
CA TYR A 143 7.71 11.05 13.73
C TYR A 143 6.42 11.32 12.93
N GLY A 144 5.57 10.30 12.75
CA GLY A 144 4.23 10.46 12.18
C GLY A 144 4.15 10.38 10.65
N SER A 145 5.25 10.02 9.98
CA SER A 145 5.21 9.64 8.56
C SER A 145 4.87 8.16 8.42
N VAL A 146 4.15 7.80 7.36
CA VAL A 146 3.91 6.41 6.97
C VAL A 146 4.82 6.07 5.79
N THR A 147 5.26 4.81 5.67
CA THR A 147 5.83 4.27 4.45
C THR A 147 4.88 3.30 3.77
N PHE A 148 4.87 3.32 2.44
CA PHE A 148 3.99 2.49 1.64
C PHE A 148 4.68 1.99 0.37
N THR A 149 4.24 0.82 -0.09
CA THR A 149 4.61 0.30 -1.41
C THR A 149 3.62 0.83 -2.44
N PRO A 150 4.08 1.37 -3.59
CA PRO A 150 3.19 1.78 -4.68
C PRO A 150 2.28 0.63 -5.12
N MET A 151 0.99 0.91 -5.30
CA MET A 151 0.03 -0.13 -5.63
C MET A 151 0.31 -0.75 -7.01
N VAL A 152 0.83 0.02 -7.96
CA VAL A 152 1.32 -0.49 -9.25
C VAL A 152 2.37 -1.59 -9.09
N ASP A 153 3.28 -1.46 -8.12
CA ASP A 153 4.32 -2.45 -7.84
C ASP A 153 3.72 -3.68 -7.15
N VAL A 154 2.78 -3.49 -6.23
CA VAL A 154 2.04 -4.57 -5.56
C VAL A 154 1.28 -5.43 -6.57
N LEU A 155 0.46 -4.82 -7.43
CA LEU A 155 -0.32 -5.55 -8.44
C LEU A 155 0.58 -6.26 -9.45
N SER A 156 1.67 -5.61 -9.88
CA SER A 156 2.65 -6.22 -10.77
C SER A 156 3.32 -7.44 -10.13
N ASP A 157 3.65 -7.38 -8.85
CA ASP A 157 4.30 -8.49 -8.16
C ASP A 157 3.32 -9.64 -7.87
N ILE A 158 2.08 -9.34 -7.47
CA ILE A 158 1.00 -10.34 -7.37
C ILE A 158 0.84 -11.06 -8.71
N LYS A 159 0.75 -10.32 -9.82
CA LYS A 159 0.61 -10.91 -11.17
C LYS A 159 1.77 -11.85 -11.49
N LYS A 160 3.00 -11.43 -11.17
CA LYS A 160 4.21 -12.21 -11.40
C LYS A 160 4.26 -13.48 -10.55
N VAL A 161 3.89 -13.41 -9.27
CA VAL A 161 3.93 -14.54 -8.33
C VAL A 161 2.81 -15.54 -8.62
N THR A 162 1.61 -15.06 -8.96
CA THR A 162 0.42 -15.89 -9.16
C THR A 162 0.28 -16.42 -10.59
N GLY A 163 0.90 -15.77 -11.57
CA GLY A 163 0.70 -16.06 -12.99
C GLY A 163 -0.68 -15.62 -13.51
N ALA A 164 -1.42 -14.80 -12.75
CA ALA A 164 -2.73 -14.32 -13.18
C ALA A 164 -2.63 -13.47 -14.45
N GLU A 165 -3.64 -13.55 -15.32
CA GLU A 165 -3.71 -12.72 -16.53
C GLU A 165 -4.01 -11.26 -16.19
N LYS A 166 -4.89 -11.05 -15.21
CA LYS A 166 -5.34 -9.73 -14.74
C LYS A 166 -5.36 -9.70 -13.21
N VAL A 167 -4.88 -8.60 -12.64
CA VAL A 167 -4.93 -8.30 -11.21
C VAL A 167 -5.35 -6.85 -11.08
N GLU A 168 -6.42 -6.58 -10.35
CA GLU A 168 -7.00 -5.26 -10.22
C GLU A 168 -7.67 -5.09 -8.86
N ILE A 169 -7.84 -3.83 -8.44
CA ILE A 169 -8.77 -3.49 -7.38
C ILE A 169 -10.17 -3.79 -7.94
N ALA A 170 -11.01 -4.51 -7.20
CA ALA A 170 -12.38 -4.74 -7.68
C ALA A 170 -13.18 -3.42 -7.53
N TYR A 171 -13.66 -2.86 -8.64
CA TYR A 171 -14.52 -1.67 -8.67
C TYR A 171 -15.69 -1.91 -9.64
N SER A 172 -16.78 -1.17 -9.44
CA SER A 172 -17.89 -1.14 -10.41
C SER A 172 -17.48 -0.31 -11.62
N LEU A 173 -17.50 -0.91 -12.81
CA LEU A 173 -17.73 -0.16 -14.04
C LEU A 173 -19.24 0.03 -14.16
N PHE A 174 -19.68 1.28 -14.34
CA PHE A 174 -21.07 1.59 -14.68
C PHE A 174 -21.45 0.95 -16.02
#